data_AF-A0A970DMU7-F1
#
_entry.id   AF-A0A970DMU7-F1
#
_cell.length_a   1.000
_cell.length_b   1.000
_cell.length_c   1.000
_cell.angle_alpha   90.00
_cell.angle_beta   90.00
_cell.angle_gamma   90.00
#
_symmetry.space_group_name_H-M   'P 1'
#
loop_
_entity.id
_entity.type
_entity.pdbx_description
1 polymer ?
#
loop_
_entity_poly.entity_id
_entity_poly.type
_entity_poly.pdbx_seq_one_letter_code
_entity_poly.pdbx_strand_id
1 'polypeptide(L)'
;MRREQIYDLTLTAMFLAIILVMAFVPYLGFIPSPFIPGVSLTLIHIPVIIGGIILGRKKSWLLGTFFGLMSLVLAFLRPQGPVDEIFRNPLVSVLPRIIFGIVIFEIYNLL
;
A
#
# COMPACT_ATOMS: atom_id res chain seq x y z
N MET A 1 12.20 -1.70 -26.61
CA MET A 1 11.38 -0.59 -26.05
C MET A 1 9.94 -0.99 -25.79
N ARG A 2 9.13 -1.39 -26.79
CA ARG A 2 7.71 -1.72 -26.57
C ARG A 2 7.45 -2.92 -25.65
N ARG A 3 8.29 -3.96 -25.70
CA ARG A 3 8.16 -5.14 -24.81
C ARG A 3 8.42 -4.80 -23.34
N GLU A 4 9.47 -4.04 -23.03
CA GLU A 4 9.77 -3.57 -21.67
C GLU A 4 8.63 -2.75 -21.08
N GLN A 5 8.07 -1.82 -21.85
CA GLN A 5 6.93 -1.02 -21.40
C GLN A 5 5.69 -1.86 -21.09
N ILE A 6 5.43 -2.89 -21.89
CA ILE A 6 4.33 -3.83 -21.64
C ILE A 6 4.63 -4.65 -20.38
N TYR A 7 5.86 -5.13 -20.22
CA TYR A 7 6.29 -5.90 -19.04
C TYR A 7 6.11 -5.10 -17.75
N ASP A 8 6.64 -3.86 -17.70
CA ASP A 8 6.49 -2.96 -16.56
C ASP A 8 5.02 -2.66 -16.25
N LEU A 9 4.22 -2.43 -17.29
CA LEU A 9 2.78 -2.19 -17.14
C LEU A 9 2.09 -3.41 -16.52
N THR A 10 2.35 -4.61 -17.05
CA THR A 10 1.77 -5.86 -16.57
C THR A 10 2.16 -6.13 -15.11
N LEU A 11 3.44 -6.01 -14.76
CA LEU A 11 3.89 -6.18 -13.37
C LEU A 11 3.25 -5.17 -12.43
N THR A 12 3.18 -3.90 -12.84
CA THR A 12 2.53 -2.86 -12.04
C THR A 12 1.06 -3.19 -11.80
N ALA A 13 0.32 -3.58 -12.85
CA ALA A 13 -1.07 -3.97 -12.74
C ALA A 13 -1.24 -5.18 -11.82
N MET A 14 -0.32 -6.15 -11.89
CA MET A 14 -0.31 -7.32 -11.01
C MET A 14 -0.12 -6.93 -9.53
N PHE A 15 0.86 -6.08 -9.21
CA PHE A 15 1.05 -5.59 -7.84
C PHE A 15 -0.16 -4.79 -7.33
N LEU A 16 -0.75 -3.93 -8.17
CA LEU A 16 -1.97 -3.21 -7.82
C LEU A 16 -3.14 -4.16 -7.55
N ALA A 17 -3.30 -5.20 -8.37
CA ALA A 17 -4.33 -6.23 -8.17
C ALA A 17 -4.10 -7.01 -6.87
N ILE A 18 -2.86 -7.36 -6.54
CA ILE A 18 -2.51 -7.99 -5.26
C ILE A 18 -2.89 -7.06 -4.11
N ILE A 19 -2.48 -5.79 -4.15
CA ILE A 19 -2.83 -4.79 -3.12
C ILE A 19 -4.35 -4.67 -2.96
N LEU A 20 -5.09 -4.65 -4.06
CA LEU A 20 -6.55 -4.59 -4.05
C LEU A 20 -7.16 -5.81 -3.35
N VAL A 21 -6.73 -7.02 -3.72
CA VAL A 21 -7.21 -8.26 -3.09
C VAL A 21 -6.87 -8.27 -1.60
N MET A 22 -5.64 -7.91 -1.24
CA MET A 22 -5.23 -7.81 0.16
C MET A 22 -6.08 -6.80 0.93
N ALA A 23 -6.44 -5.67 0.32
CA ALA A 23 -7.27 -4.67 0.97
C ALA A 23 -8.70 -5.17 1.23
N PHE A 24 -9.34 -5.82 0.26
CA PHE A 24 -10.76 -6.18 0.39
C PHE A 24 -11.03 -7.53 1.06
N VAL A 25 -10.06 -8.45 1.05
CA VAL A 25 -10.16 -9.74 1.74
C VAL A 25 -9.85 -9.55 3.23
N PRO A 26 -10.82 -9.78 4.14
CA PRO A 26 -10.61 -9.64 5.57
C PRO A 26 -9.47 -10.54 6.08
N TYR A 27 -8.72 -10.08 7.08
CA TYR A 27 -7.61 -10.81 7.70
C TYR A 27 -6.41 -11.12 6.78
N LEU A 28 -6.36 -10.53 5.59
CA LEU A 28 -5.25 -10.74 4.66
C LEU A 28 -4.35 -9.50 4.58
N GLY A 29 -4.87 -8.37 4.11
CA GLY A 29 -4.10 -7.12 4.05
C GLY A 29 -4.19 -6.27 5.30
N PHE A 30 -5.32 -6.32 6.00
CA PHE A 30 -5.57 -5.63 7.26
C PHE A 30 -6.03 -6.65 8.31
N ILE A 31 -5.18 -6.89 9.29
CA ILE A 31 -5.41 -7.87 10.36
C ILE A 31 -5.66 -7.08 11.66
N PRO A 32 -6.82 -7.26 12.31
CA PRO A 32 -7.07 -6.68 13.63
C PRO A 32 -5.97 -7.11 14.61
N SER A 33 -5.28 -6.16 15.23
CA SER A 33 -4.19 -6.47 16.16
C SER A 33 -4.75 -7.04 17.45
N PRO A 34 -4.27 -8.21 17.93
CA PRO A 34 -4.63 -8.72 19.25
C PRO A 34 -3.95 -7.94 20.39
N PHE A 35 -2.92 -7.13 20.09
CA PHE A 35 -2.12 -6.41 21.08
C PHE A 35 -2.60 -4.98 21.34
N ILE A 36 -3.18 -4.32 20.32
CA ILE A 36 -3.59 -2.91 20.40
C ILE A 36 -5.04 -2.80 19.91
N PRO A 37 -6.01 -2.61 20.82
CA PRO A 37 -7.41 -2.44 20.47
C PRO A 37 -7.62 -1.27 19.50
N GLY A 38 -8.33 -1.51 18.41
CA GLY A 38 -8.67 -0.48 17.42
C GLY A 38 -7.57 -0.15 16.41
N VAL A 39 -6.43 -0.87 16.40
CA VAL A 39 -5.39 -0.75 15.37
C VAL A 39 -5.31 -2.01 14.54
N SER A 40 -5.27 -1.86 13.22
CA SER A 40 -5.04 -2.97 12.29
C SER A 40 -3.58 -3.01 11.85
N LEU A 41 -2.97 -4.19 11.92
CA LEU A 41 -1.68 -4.48 11.30
C LEU A 41 -1.89 -4.66 9.80
N THR A 42 -1.08 -3.98 9.00
CA THR A 42 -1.17 -4.10 7.54
C THR A 42 -0.11 -5.07 7.04
N LEU A 43 -0.40 -5.91 6.05
CA LEU A 43 0.62 -6.68 5.30
C LEU A 43 0.87 -6.12 3.89
N ILE A 44 0.04 -5.15 3.46
CA ILE A 44 0.11 -4.52 2.13
C ILE A 44 1.43 -3.80 1.88
N HIS A 45 2.15 -3.42 2.93
CA HIS A 45 3.47 -2.83 2.78
C HIS A 45 4.49 -3.80 2.12
N ILE A 46 4.32 -5.12 2.25
CA ILE A 46 5.20 -6.13 1.64
C ILE A 46 5.18 -6.08 0.11
N PRO A 47 4.03 -6.22 -0.59
CA PRO A 47 4.02 -6.08 -2.04
C PRO A 47 4.41 -4.68 -2.52
N VAL A 48 4.21 -3.63 -1.72
CA VAL A 48 4.71 -2.28 -2.04
C VAL A 48 6.23 -2.24 -2.02
N ILE A 49 6.88 -2.85 -1.03
CA ILE A 49 8.35 -2.97 -0.96
C ILE A 49 8.88 -3.73 -2.18
N ILE A 50 8.35 -4.94 -2.41
CA ILE A 50 8.82 -5.82 -3.48
C ILE A 50 8.60 -5.15 -4.85
N GLY A 51 7.40 -4.64 -5.09
CA GLY A 51 7.07 -3.95 -6.34
C GLY A 51 7.87 -2.67 -6.53
N GLY A 52 8.16 -1.92 -5.46
CA GLY A 52 8.96 -0.71 -5.49
C GLY A 52 10.43 -0.97 -5.87
N ILE A 53 11.03 -2.03 -5.31
CA ILE A 53 12.41 -2.44 -5.63
C ILE A 53 12.51 -2.90 -7.09
N ILE A 54 11.53 -3.67 -7.57
CA ILE A 54 11.57 -4.24 -8.93
C ILE A 54 11.25 -3.20 -10.01
N LEU A 55 10.25 -2.33 -9.78
CA LEU A 55 9.70 -1.44 -10.81
C LEU A 55 10.25 -0.01 -10.76
N GLY A 56 11.06 0.30 -9.74
CA GLY A 56 11.71 1.59 -9.56
C GLY A 56 10.85 2.68 -8.92
N ARG A 57 11.48 3.84 -8.67
CA ARG A 57 10.93 4.98 -7.90
C ARG A 57 9.51 5.38 -8.28
N LYS A 58 9.26 5.59 -9.58
CA LYS A 58 7.96 6.10 -10.07
C LYS A 58 6.82 5.14 -9.77
N LYS A 59 7.08 3.85 -9.92
CA LYS A 59 6.09 2.79 -9.68
C LYS A 59 5.95 2.52 -8.19
N SER A 60 7.01 2.62 -7.41
CA SER A 60 6.96 2.57 -5.94
C SER A 60 6.04 3.65 -5.35
N TRP A 61 6.17 4.89 -5.84
CA TRP A 61 5.27 5.98 -5.47
C TRP A 61 3.80 5.67 -5.80
N LEU A 62 3.54 5.11 -6.98
CA LEU A 62 2.20 4.71 -7.40
C LEU A 62 1.62 3.61 -6.49
N LEU A 63 2.40 2.58 -6.19
CA LEU A 63 1.98 1.47 -5.31
C LEU A 63 1.70 1.97 -3.88
N GLY A 64 2.55 2.84 -3.33
CA GLY A 64 2.34 3.47 -2.02
C GLY A 64 1.09 4.36 -2.00
N THR A 65 0.86 5.14 -3.06
CA THR A 65 -0.37 5.94 -3.22
C THR A 65 -1.61 5.04 -3.24
N PHE A 66 -1.58 3.96 -4.03
CA PHE A 66 -2.70 3.04 -4.13
C PHE A 66 -3.00 2.33 -2.81
N PHE A 67 -1.97 1.90 -2.08
CA PHE A 67 -2.12 1.40 -0.72
C PHE A 67 -2.79 2.43 0.20
N GLY A 68 -2.32 3.68 0.17
CA GLY A 68 -2.93 4.78 0.93
C GLY A 68 -4.41 5.00 0.61
N LEU A 69 -4.77 4.98 -0.67
CA LEU A 69 -6.16 5.11 -1.12
C LEU A 69 -7.03 3.92 -0.67
N MET A 70 -6.51 2.69 -0.75
CA MET A 70 -7.23 1.52 -0.25
C MET A 70 -7.47 1.62 1.26
N SER A 71 -6.48 2.10 2.03
CA SER A 71 -6.62 2.35 3.46
C SER A 71 -7.71 3.38 3.75
N LEU A 72 -7.79 4.46 2.96
CA LEU A 72 -8.84 5.48 3.09
C LEU A 72 -10.23 4.89 2.81
N VAL A 73 -10.37 4.14 1.71
CA VAL A 73 -11.63 3.49 1.32
C VAL A 73 -12.10 2.53 2.40
N LEU A 74 -11.20 1.71 2.96
CA LEU A 74 -11.55 0.79 4.05
C LEU A 74 -11.96 1.50 5.33
N ALA A 75 -11.33 2.63 5.68
CA ALA A 75 -11.70 3.42 6.84
C ALA A 75 -13.14 3.99 6.77
N PHE A 76 -13.67 4.16 5.54
CA PHE A 76 -15.08 4.52 5.32
C PHE A 76 -16.00 3.30 5.26
N LEU A 77 -15.60 2.24 4.56
CA LEU A 77 -16.49 1.09 4.29
C LEU A 77 -16.56 0.08 5.44
N ARG A 78 -15.46 -0.11 6.17
CA ARG A 78 -15.30 -1.17 7.19
C ARG A 78 -14.42 -0.70 8.36
N PRO A 79 -14.86 0.30 9.14
CA PRO A 79 -14.13 0.73 10.33
C PRO A 79 -14.08 -0.42 11.36
N GLN A 80 -12.88 -0.69 11.87
CA GLN A 80 -12.55 -1.69 12.88
C GLN A 80 -12.33 -1.06 14.27
N GLY A 81 -12.14 0.26 14.36
CA GLY A 81 -12.01 0.95 15.64
C GLY A 81 -11.88 2.48 15.54
N PRO A 82 -11.68 3.17 16.68
CA PRO A 82 -11.60 4.64 16.73
C PRO A 82 -10.44 5.23 15.91
N VAL A 83 -9.36 4.46 15.74
CA VAL A 83 -8.20 4.90 14.96
C VAL A 83 -8.53 5.02 13.47
N ASP A 84 -9.53 4.28 12.97
CA ASP A 84 -9.96 4.38 11.57
C ASP A 84 -10.62 5.72 11.26
N GLU A 85 -11.18 6.42 12.25
CA GLU A 85 -11.67 7.80 12.06
C GLU A 85 -10.55 8.75 11.66
N ILE A 86 -9.34 8.53 12.20
CA ILE A 86 -8.15 9.31 11.84
C ILE A 86 -7.73 8.97 10.40
N PHE A 87 -7.83 7.71 10.00
CA PHE A 87 -7.50 7.27 8.63
C PHE A 87 -8.50 7.74 7.56
N ARG A 88 -9.68 8.24 7.94
CA ARG A 88 -10.57 8.97 7.00
C ARG A 88 -9.98 10.30 6.53
N ASN A 89 -8.99 10.86 7.22
CA ASN A 89 -8.25 12.01 6.72
C ASN A 89 -7.20 11.54 5.70
N PRO A 90 -7.26 12.00 4.43
CA PRO A 90 -6.31 11.59 3.38
C PRO A 90 -4.86 11.99 3.68
N LEU A 91 -4.63 13.03 4.49
CA LEU A 91 -3.29 13.40 4.93
C LEU A 91 -2.71 12.40 5.93
N VAL A 92 -3.55 11.65 6.64
CA VAL A 92 -3.10 10.64 7.61
C VAL A 92 -3.11 9.25 7.00
N SER A 93 -4.05 8.92 6.12
CA SER A 93 -4.02 7.67 5.36
C SER A 93 -3.02 7.75 4.21
N VAL A 94 -3.23 8.59 3.21
CA VAL A 94 -2.49 8.51 1.95
C VAL A 94 -1.04 8.98 2.07
N LEU A 95 -0.81 10.17 2.63
CA LEU A 95 0.51 10.82 2.61
C LEU A 95 1.63 9.95 3.24
N PRO A 96 1.46 9.33 4.43
CA PRO A 96 2.50 8.48 5.00
C PRO A 96 2.85 7.27 4.13
N ARG A 97 1.88 6.69 3.39
CA ARG A 97 2.13 5.52 2.53
C ARG A 97 2.80 5.90 1.22
N ILE A 98 2.55 7.11 0.72
CA ILE A 98 3.32 7.67 -0.39
C ILE A 98 4.78 7.83 0.02
N ILE A 99 5.02 8.47 1.17
CA ILE A 99 6.37 8.69 1.70
C ILE A 99 7.07 7.35 1.91
N PHE A 100 6.38 6.37 2.51
CA PHE A 100 6.89 5.02 2.68
C PHE A 100 7.36 4.39 1.37
N GLY A 101 6.54 4.42 0.31
CA GLY A 101 6.90 3.89 -1.00
C GLY A 101 8.14 4.57 -1.59
N ILE A 102 8.27 5.89 -1.44
CA ILE A 102 9.47 6.62 -1.89
C ILE A 102 10.69 6.19 -1.06
N VAL A 103 10.58 6.25 0.26
CA VAL A 103 11.69 6.02 1.20
C VAL A 103 12.30 4.64 1.00
N ILE A 104 11.48 3.60 0.80
CA ILE A 104 12.00 2.24 0.55
C ILE A 104 12.89 2.20 -0.69
N PHE A 105 12.44 2.81 -1.78
CA PHE A 105 13.21 2.81 -3.02
C PHE A 105 14.51 3.60 -2.85
N GLU A 106 14.46 4.75 -2.19
CA GLU A 106 15.67 5.55 -1.94
C GLU A 106 16.67 4.81 -1.04
N ILE A 107 16.20 4.13 0.02
CA ILE A 107 17.06 3.30 0.87
C ILE A 107 17.70 2.18 0.02
N TYR A 108 16.92 1.49 -0.81
CA TYR A 108 17.45 0.44 -1.69
C TYR A 108 18.48 0.98 -2.69
N ASN A 109 18.25 2.15 -3.26
CA ASN A 109 19.17 2.77 -4.21
C ASN A 109 20.47 3.30 -3.57
N LEU A 110 20.48 3.50 -2.26
CA LEU A 110 21.67 3.90 -1.49
C LEU A 110 22.54 2.70 -1.05
N LEU A 111 21.99 1.48 -1.08
CA LEU A 111 22.67 0.23 -0.74
C LEU A 111 23.36 -0.38 -1.96
#